data_AF-A0AAU8UCT2-F1
#
_entry.id   AF-A0AAU8UCT2-F1
#
_cell.length_a   1.000
_cell.length_b   1.000
_cell.length_c   1.000
_cell.angle_alpha   90.00
_cell.angle_beta   90.00
_cell.angle_gamma   90.00
#
_symmetry.space_group_name_H-M   'P 1'
#
loop_
_entity.id
_entity.type
_entity.pdbx_description
1 polymer ?
#
loop_
_entity_poly.entity_id
_entity_poly.type
_entity_poly.pdbx_seq_one_letter_code
_entity_poly.pdbx_strand_id
1 'polypeptide(L)'
;MNPLPPPPLPTESAPAGFPDADELAALRAWYAGMTVRDAVERYLPDRLGARRSARGVLGGIRRRLVRVAQSARRPDLARVLSHPEGEHLREAKAVAEAIEILRHARAPSPHIGDAVDDWLPARAVAALRAHGIATLADLTVRIPRRRQWWKAIPGLGLASARRIEAFFAAHPELTARARALVAVSPPSGIVPWEQLRLPHEVDGSAGTFRAPRATCTLDADNDYQAVQAWLSLHESTATRRAYRKEAERLILWAIVERGRALSSLTTEDAVAYRAFLRRPTPAERWIGPVRPRGAADWRPFSGGLSARSAAYTLSVLGALFRWLIEQHYLLANPFAGVKVRDTRRSIVLDTSHAFTEGEWLLVRTIADGLEWSYGWEPAAAQRLRFILDFGYATGLRASELVGATLGDIETDAHGDSWIKVVGKGRKAARVALPPLARTALDRHLVARRLPVTPSRWRPDTPLIPSLAEDGAAAITSMRLWKVLQRFFGQTADLVDADNPSLAAKLRQASPHWMRHTHATHALARGAELTTVRDNLRHASISTTSIYLHGDDVKRARQLSDAFSAEK
;
A
#
# COMPACT_ATOMS: atom_id res chain seq x y z
N MET A 1 -57.50 25.63 -8.70
CA MET A 1 -56.60 25.84 -7.54
C MET A 1 -55.42 26.65 -8.03
N ASN A 2 -55.32 27.91 -7.59
CA ASN A 2 -54.15 28.74 -7.89
C ASN A 2 -52.89 28.12 -7.24
N PRO A 3 -51.73 28.15 -7.91
CA PRO A 3 -50.48 27.76 -7.27
C PRO A 3 -50.16 28.77 -6.16
N LEU A 4 -49.81 28.24 -4.98
CA LEU A 4 -49.32 29.02 -3.85
C LEU A 4 -48.12 29.89 -4.28
N PRO A 5 -48.01 31.14 -3.78
CA PRO A 5 -46.83 31.96 -4.05
C PRO A 5 -45.58 31.32 -3.41
N PRO A 6 -44.41 31.47 -4.03
CA PRO A 6 -43.16 30.97 -3.46
C PRO A 6 -42.88 31.67 -2.12
N PRO A 7 -42.21 30.99 -1.16
CA PRO A 7 -41.84 31.61 0.10
C PRO A 7 -40.95 32.83 -0.13
N PRO A 8 -41.03 33.87 0.72
CA PRO A 8 -40.20 35.06 0.58
C PRO A 8 -38.72 34.69 0.66
N LEU A 9 -37.93 35.20 -0.29
CA LEU A 9 -36.46 35.09 -0.27
C LEU A 9 -35.92 35.70 1.03
N PRO A 10 -34.87 35.11 1.64
CA PRO A 10 -34.29 35.63 2.87
C PRO A 10 -33.83 37.07 2.69
N THR A 11 -34.31 37.98 3.53
CA THR A 11 -33.87 39.37 3.58
C THR A 11 -32.36 39.43 3.82
N GLU A 12 -31.59 39.93 2.85
CA GLU A 12 -30.14 40.06 2.92
C GLU A 12 -29.72 40.98 4.09
N SER A 13 -29.23 40.41 5.19
CA SER A 13 -28.74 41.18 6.34
C SER A 13 -27.44 41.90 6.00
N ALA A 14 -27.33 43.21 6.28
CA ALA A 14 -26.09 43.99 6.07
C ALA A 14 -24.84 43.31 6.71
N PRO A 15 -23.62 43.54 6.17
CA PRO A 15 -22.42 42.92 6.72
C PRO A 15 -22.19 43.26 8.21
N ALA A 16 -21.55 42.37 8.95
CA ALA A 16 -21.31 42.56 10.37
C ALA A 16 -20.52 43.85 10.65
N GLY A 17 -21.04 44.71 11.53
CA GLY A 17 -20.45 46.01 11.86
C GLY A 17 -20.76 47.12 10.85
N PHE A 18 -21.66 46.90 9.89
CA PHE A 18 -22.22 47.96 9.05
C PHE A 18 -23.05 48.93 9.91
N PRO A 19 -22.95 50.25 9.71
CA PRO A 19 -23.73 51.23 10.47
C PRO A 19 -25.24 51.05 10.28
N ASP A 20 -26.01 51.35 11.32
CA ASP A 20 -27.47 51.31 11.27
C ASP A 20 -28.06 52.52 10.51
N ALA A 21 -29.38 52.55 10.34
CA ALA A 21 -30.06 53.57 9.55
C ALA A 21 -29.84 54.99 10.10
N ASP A 22 -29.83 55.14 11.42
CA ASP A 22 -29.67 56.43 12.10
C ASP A 22 -28.22 56.93 12.02
N GLU A 23 -27.26 56.02 12.13
CA GLU A 23 -25.84 56.30 11.92
C GLU A 23 -25.54 56.72 10.48
N LEU A 24 -26.18 56.09 9.49
CA LEU A 24 -26.07 56.49 8.09
C LEU A 24 -26.79 57.82 7.82
N ALA A 25 -27.91 58.10 8.50
CA ALA A 25 -28.61 59.39 8.38
C ALA A 25 -27.76 60.55 8.92
N ALA A 26 -27.11 60.36 10.08
CA ALA A 26 -26.16 61.33 10.63
C ALA A 26 -24.97 61.57 9.67
N LEU A 27 -24.43 60.49 9.10
CA LEU A 27 -23.32 60.59 8.15
C LEU A 27 -23.73 61.34 6.87
N ARG A 28 -24.91 61.02 6.29
CA ARG A 28 -25.45 61.71 5.10
C ARG A 28 -25.74 63.18 5.36
N ALA A 29 -26.28 63.53 6.53
CA ALA A 29 -26.54 64.91 6.90
C ALA A 29 -25.25 65.73 6.96
N TRP A 30 -24.16 65.17 7.50
CA TRP A 30 -22.85 65.81 7.48
C TRP A 30 -22.32 65.98 6.05
N TYR A 31 -22.42 64.95 5.20
CA TYR A 31 -22.06 65.05 3.78
C TYR A 31 -22.92 66.04 2.98
N ALA A 32 -24.12 66.38 3.47
CA ALA A 32 -25.00 67.40 2.89
C ALA A 32 -24.71 68.83 3.40
N GLY A 33 -23.66 69.02 4.21
CA GLY A 33 -23.21 70.33 4.69
C GLY A 33 -23.70 70.72 6.09
N MET A 34 -24.36 69.82 6.81
CA MET A 34 -24.70 70.03 8.22
C MET A 34 -23.44 69.97 9.09
N THR A 35 -23.38 70.76 10.16
CA THR A 35 -22.25 70.65 11.09
C THR A 35 -22.25 69.26 11.75
N VAL A 36 -21.07 68.75 12.10
CA VAL A 36 -20.92 67.44 12.76
C VAL A 36 -21.76 67.36 14.05
N ARG A 37 -21.88 68.48 14.78
CA ARG A 37 -22.66 68.54 16.01
C ARG A 37 -24.15 68.40 15.75
N ASP A 38 -24.69 69.20 14.83
CA ASP A 38 -26.13 69.18 14.51
C ASP A 38 -26.55 67.83 13.91
N ALA A 39 -25.70 67.23 13.07
CA ALA A 39 -25.95 65.92 12.47
C ALA A 39 -26.03 64.79 13.52
N VAL A 40 -25.16 64.83 14.55
CA VAL A 40 -25.16 63.82 15.62
C VAL A 40 -26.30 64.09 16.62
N GLU A 41 -26.56 65.34 16.99
CA GLU A 41 -27.67 65.68 17.90
C GLU A 41 -29.05 65.33 17.30
N ARG A 42 -29.22 65.53 15.99
CA ARG A 42 -30.49 65.28 15.30
C ARG A 42 -30.81 63.81 15.07
N TYR A 43 -29.81 63.01 14.72
CA TYR A 43 -30.03 61.61 14.31
C TYR A 43 -29.49 60.59 15.32
N LEU A 44 -28.62 60.98 16.25
CA LEU A 44 -28.01 60.11 17.26
C LEU A 44 -27.96 60.77 18.66
N PRO A 45 -29.08 61.33 19.19
CA PRO A 45 -29.08 62.11 20.42
C PRO A 45 -28.54 61.31 21.63
N ASP A 46 -28.87 60.02 21.71
CA ASP A 46 -28.47 59.13 22.82
C ASP A 46 -27.00 58.72 22.80
N ARG A 47 -26.26 59.06 21.73
CA ARG A 47 -24.83 58.73 21.59
C ARG A 47 -23.91 59.83 22.13
N LEU A 48 -24.47 60.97 22.54
CA LEU A 48 -23.76 62.08 23.17
C LEU A 48 -23.79 61.93 24.70
N GLY A 49 -22.62 62.00 25.32
CA GLY A 49 -22.46 61.87 26.76
C GLY A 49 -21.06 62.30 27.22
N ALA A 50 -20.80 62.31 28.53
CA ALA A 50 -19.64 62.95 29.17
C ALA A 50 -18.23 62.53 28.67
N ARG A 51 -18.10 61.53 27.78
CA ARG A 51 -16.82 61.03 27.22
C ARG A 51 -16.79 60.87 25.70
N ARG A 52 -17.81 61.29 24.93
CA ARG A 52 -17.85 61.13 23.46
C ARG A 52 -18.16 62.45 22.77
N SER A 53 -17.24 62.91 21.92
CA SER A 53 -17.46 64.10 21.07
C SER A 53 -18.23 63.73 19.80
N ALA A 54 -19.02 64.66 19.25
CA ALA A 54 -19.73 64.47 17.99
C ALA A 54 -18.79 64.06 16.84
N ARG A 55 -17.58 64.65 16.75
CA ARG A 55 -16.55 64.23 15.78
C ARG A 55 -16.09 62.80 16.01
N GLY A 56 -15.94 62.39 17.27
CA GLY A 56 -15.56 61.02 17.64
C GLY A 56 -16.60 59.98 17.21
N VAL A 57 -17.89 60.30 17.34
CA VAL A 57 -19.00 59.45 16.90
C VAL A 57 -18.98 59.29 15.39
N LEU A 58 -18.95 60.40 14.64
CA LEU A 58 -19.00 60.38 13.18
C LEU A 58 -17.73 59.74 12.57
N GLY A 59 -16.55 60.04 13.12
CA GLY A 59 -15.30 59.36 12.75
C GLY A 59 -15.32 57.85 13.07
N GLY A 60 -16.04 57.44 14.12
CA GLY A 60 -16.27 56.03 14.46
C GLY A 60 -17.08 55.28 13.40
N ILE A 61 -18.15 55.91 12.90
CA ILE A 61 -18.98 55.39 11.80
C ILE A 61 -18.14 55.22 10.53
N ARG A 62 -17.36 56.23 10.14
CA ARG A 62 -16.46 56.17 8.98
C ARG A 62 -15.42 55.05 9.10
N ARG A 63 -14.79 54.90 10.27
CA ARG A 63 -13.84 53.80 10.52
C ARG A 63 -14.49 52.42 10.47
N ARG A 64 -15.77 52.29 10.84
CA ARG A 64 -16.52 51.04 10.64
C ARG A 64 -16.72 50.73 9.16
N LEU A 65 -17.15 51.70 8.36
CA LEU A 65 -17.29 51.53 6.91
C LEU A 65 -15.97 51.16 6.22
N VAL A 66 -14.85 51.77 6.63
CA VAL A 66 -13.51 51.40 6.13
C VAL A 66 -13.15 49.95 6.47
N ARG A 67 -13.46 49.48 7.69
CA ARG A 67 -13.25 48.08 8.07
C ARG A 67 -14.13 47.13 7.26
N VAL A 68 -15.39 47.49 6.99
CA VAL A 68 -16.27 46.71 6.11
C VAL A 68 -15.66 46.62 4.70
N ALA A 69 -15.19 47.72 4.13
CA ALA A 69 -14.54 47.74 2.82
C ALA A 69 -13.27 46.86 2.76
N GLN A 70 -12.45 46.89 3.81
CA GLN A 70 -11.26 46.03 3.92
C GLN A 70 -11.65 44.55 4.02
N SER A 71 -12.67 44.21 4.82
CA SER A 71 -13.16 42.83 4.95
C SER A 71 -13.75 42.28 3.65
N ALA A 72 -14.34 43.14 2.83
CA ALA A 72 -14.84 42.81 1.51
C ALA A 72 -13.75 42.80 0.41
N ARG A 73 -12.47 42.98 0.76
CA ARG A 73 -11.33 43.14 -0.18
C ARG A 73 -11.56 44.25 -1.23
N ARG A 74 -12.15 45.39 -0.84
CA ARG A 74 -12.38 46.58 -1.69
C ARG A 74 -11.52 47.77 -1.24
N PRO A 75 -10.20 47.76 -1.54
CA PRO A 75 -9.30 48.84 -1.13
C PRO A 75 -9.63 50.18 -1.82
N ASP A 76 -10.28 50.12 -2.99
CA ASP A 76 -10.81 51.28 -3.72
C ASP A 76 -11.84 52.05 -2.89
N LEU A 77 -12.81 51.35 -2.29
CA LEU A 77 -13.86 51.96 -1.47
C LEU A 77 -13.33 52.42 -0.11
N ALA A 78 -12.38 51.68 0.48
CA ALA A 78 -11.72 52.08 1.71
C ALA A 78 -10.97 53.42 1.56
N ARG A 79 -10.38 53.67 0.38
CA ARG A 79 -9.70 54.92 0.07
C ARG A 79 -10.67 56.11 0.01
N VAL A 80 -11.81 55.94 -0.67
CA VAL A 80 -12.87 56.97 -0.76
C VAL A 80 -13.39 57.36 0.63
N LEU A 81 -13.61 56.37 1.50
CA LEU A 81 -14.11 56.59 2.86
C LEU A 81 -13.09 57.25 3.80
N SER A 82 -11.79 57.26 3.43
CA SER A 82 -10.68 57.75 4.25
C SER A 82 -10.23 59.18 3.91
N HIS A 83 -10.95 59.90 3.04
CA HIS A 83 -10.68 61.31 2.70
C HIS A 83 -10.60 62.26 3.94
N PRO A 84 -9.87 63.39 3.86
CA PRO A 84 -9.81 64.39 4.93
C PRO A 84 -11.17 65.04 5.24
N GLU A 85 -11.40 65.49 6.50
CA GLU A 85 -12.66 66.13 6.91
C GLU A 85 -13.01 67.39 6.10
N GLY A 86 -12.01 68.12 5.59
CA GLY A 86 -12.23 69.32 4.77
C GLY A 86 -12.79 69.05 3.37
N GLU A 87 -12.78 67.79 2.91
CA GLU A 87 -13.18 67.42 1.54
C GLU A 87 -14.55 66.75 1.47
N HIS A 88 -15.28 66.67 2.60
CA HIS A 88 -16.53 65.92 2.70
C HIS A 88 -17.59 66.33 1.66
N LEU A 89 -17.77 67.63 1.41
CA LEU A 89 -18.72 68.10 0.38
C LEU A 89 -18.36 67.62 -1.04
N ARG A 90 -17.05 67.51 -1.35
CA ARG A 90 -16.59 67.03 -2.67
C ARG A 90 -16.78 65.53 -2.81
N GLU A 91 -16.50 64.77 -1.76
CA GLU A 91 -16.57 63.31 -1.77
C GLU A 91 -17.98 62.75 -1.47
N ALA A 92 -18.95 63.61 -1.18
CA ALA A 92 -20.30 63.23 -0.77
C ALA A 92 -20.97 62.21 -1.71
N LYS A 93 -20.88 62.42 -3.03
CA LYS A 93 -21.44 61.51 -4.04
C LYS A 93 -20.72 60.16 -4.04
N ALA A 94 -19.39 60.17 -4.08
CA ALA A 94 -18.57 58.96 -4.10
C ALA A 94 -18.74 58.13 -2.82
N VAL A 95 -18.91 58.78 -1.67
CA VAL A 95 -19.15 58.12 -0.39
C VAL A 95 -20.55 57.52 -0.32
N ALA A 96 -21.58 58.21 -0.83
CA ALA A 96 -22.93 57.66 -0.91
C ALA A 96 -22.96 56.39 -1.77
N GLU A 97 -22.33 56.41 -2.95
CA GLU A 97 -22.18 55.24 -3.82
C GLU A 97 -21.39 54.11 -3.12
N ALA A 98 -20.29 54.45 -2.43
CA ALA A 98 -19.51 53.47 -1.66
C ALA A 98 -20.32 52.80 -0.54
N ILE A 99 -21.15 53.55 0.18
CA ILE A 99 -22.02 53.02 1.25
C ILE A 99 -23.02 52.03 0.66
N GLU A 100 -23.66 52.35 -0.47
CA GLU A 100 -24.62 51.44 -1.10
C GLU A 100 -23.95 50.18 -1.67
N ILE A 101 -22.75 50.30 -2.25
CA ILE A 101 -21.97 49.12 -2.67
C ILE A 101 -21.60 48.26 -1.45
N LEU A 102 -21.16 48.88 -0.35
CA LEU A 102 -20.77 48.16 0.86
C LEU A 102 -21.94 47.55 1.64
N ARG A 103 -23.17 48.07 1.46
CA ARG A 103 -24.39 47.51 2.04
C ARG A 103 -24.60 46.05 1.62
N HIS A 104 -24.23 45.74 0.37
CA HIS A 104 -24.36 44.41 -0.22
C HIS A 104 -23.02 43.68 -0.39
N ALA A 105 -21.89 44.34 -0.10
CA ALA A 105 -20.58 43.74 -0.25
C ALA A 105 -20.38 42.59 0.75
N ARG A 106 -19.95 41.44 0.24
CA ARG A 106 -19.56 40.27 1.03
C ARG A 106 -18.06 40.05 0.90
N ALA A 107 -17.47 39.50 1.95
CA ALA A 107 -16.14 38.92 1.82
C ALA A 107 -16.18 37.85 0.72
N PRO A 108 -15.26 37.87 -0.26
CA PRO A 108 -15.18 36.77 -1.20
C PRO A 108 -14.99 35.49 -0.40
N SER A 109 -15.79 34.47 -0.70
CA SER A 109 -15.63 33.14 -0.14
C SER A 109 -14.81 32.31 -1.11
N PRO A 110 -13.77 31.59 -0.66
CA PRO A 110 -12.96 30.78 -1.54
C PRO A 110 -13.80 29.66 -2.13
N HIS A 111 -13.66 29.45 -3.44
CA HIS A 111 -14.22 28.33 -4.15
C HIS A 111 -13.11 27.36 -4.53
N ILE A 112 -13.48 26.09 -4.71
CA ILE A 112 -12.48 25.04 -4.93
C ILE A 112 -11.77 25.15 -6.28
N GLY A 113 -12.42 25.78 -7.27
CA GLY A 113 -11.84 26.07 -8.58
C GLY A 113 -10.95 27.31 -8.61
N ASP A 114 -10.86 28.06 -7.50
CA ASP A 114 -10.06 29.29 -7.45
C ASP A 114 -8.58 28.97 -7.60
N ALA A 115 -7.87 29.91 -8.24
CA ALA A 115 -6.42 29.83 -8.34
C ALA A 115 -5.79 29.98 -6.95
N VAL A 116 -4.70 29.26 -6.71
CA VAL A 116 -3.95 29.37 -5.44
C VAL A 116 -3.41 30.78 -5.22
N ASP A 117 -3.18 31.53 -6.30
CA ASP A 117 -2.66 32.91 -6.31
C ASP A 117 -3.58 33.91 -5.58
N ASP A 118 -4.89 33.68 -5.61
CA ASP A 118 -5.88 34.61 -5.06
C ASP A 118 -6.00 34.52 -3.53
N TRP A 119 -5.48 33.42 -2.96
CA TRP A 119 -5.74 33.01 -1.58
C TRP A 119 -4.48 32.72 -0.77
N LEU A 120 -3.36 32.37 -1.42
CA LEU A 120 -2.14 31.93 -0.74
C LEU A 120 -0.96 32.89 -0.96
N PRO A 121 0.03 32.93 -0.05
CA PRO A 121 1.19 33.80 -0.20
C PRO A 121 2.03 33.45 -1.44
N ALA A 122 2.53 34.46 -2.16
CA ALA A 122 3.30 34.31 -3.40
C ALA A 122 4.46 33.29 -3.30
N ARG A 123 5.18 33.26 -2.18
CA ARG A 123 6.27 32.30 -1.94
C ARG A 123 5.79 30.84 -1.91
N ALA A 124 4.59 30.58 -1.39
CA ALA A 124 3.98 29.25 -1.39
C ALA A 124 3.47 28.89 -2.80
N VAL A 125 2.81 29.86 -3.46
CA VAL A 125 2.27 29.71 -4.81
C VAL A 125 3.34 29.30 -5.83
N ALA A 126 4.53 29.92 -5.79
CA ALA A 126 5.63 29.58 -6.69
C ALA A 126 6.05 28.10 -6.57
N ALA A 127 6.18 27.58 -5.34
CA ALA A 127 6.52 26.18 -5.10
C ALA A 127 5.38 25.22 -5.47
N LEU A 128 4.12 25.62 -5.26
CA LEU A 128 2.94 24.83 -5.62
C LEU A 128 2.79 24.71 -7.15
N ARG A 129 2.95 25.80 -7.90
CA ARG A 129 2.90 25.80 -9.36
C ARG A 129 4.00 24.96 -9.99
N ALA A 130 5.22 24.99 -9.43
CA ALA A 130 6.32 24.13 -9.87
C ALA A 130 6.02 22.63 -9.73
N HIS A 131 5.05 22.27 -8.86
CA HIS A 131 4.56 20.91 -8.66
C HIS A 131 3.21 20.63 -9.35
N GLY A 132 2.80 21.50 -10.29
CA GLY A 132 1.57 21.32 -11.05
C GLY A 132 0.29 21.51 -10.23
N ILE A 133 0.35 22.28 -9.14
CA ILE A 133 -0.80 22.63 -8.29
C ILE A 133 -1.19 24.08 -8.61
N ALA A 134 -2.30 24.24 -9.33
CA ALA A 134 -2.78 25.55 -9.78
C ALA A 134 -4.03 26.03 -9.04
N THR A 135 -4.83 25.11 -8.52
CA THR A 135 -6.12 25.42 -7.88
C THR A 135 -6.20 24.95 -6.42
N LEU A 136 -7.14 25.50 -5.65
CA LEU A 136 -7.44 25.01 -4.30
C LEU A 136 -7.91 23.53 -4.31
N ALA A 137 -8.53 23.07 -5.41
CA ALA A 137 -8.86 21.66 -5.65
C ALA A 137 -7.61 20.79 -5.76
N ASP A 138 -6.64 21.16 -6.61
CA ASP A 138 -5.39 20.41 -6.78
C ASP A 138 -4.65 20.25 -5.45
N LEU A 139 -4.61 21.33 -4.67
CA LEU A 139 -3.93 21.39 -3.38
C LEU A 139 -4.59 20.48 -2.33
N THR A 140 -5.91 20.29 -2.40
CA THR A 140 -6.66 19.43 -1.47
C THR A 140 -6.70 17.97 -1.88
N VAL A 141 -6.72 17.69 -3.19
CA VAL A 141 -6.86 16.33 -3.74
C VAL A 141 -5.50 15.63 -3.87
N ARG A 142 -4.46 16.34 -4.35
CA ARG A 142 -3.17 15.73 -4.70
C ARG A 142 -2.21 15.59 -3.51
N ILE A 143 -2.49 16.28 -2.40
CA ILE A 143 -1.65 16.25 -1.21
C ILE A 143 -2.37 15.47 -0.10
N PRO A 144 -1.97 14.23 0.18
CA PRO A 144 -2.49 13.51 1.32
C PRO A 144 -2.07 14.23 2.60
N ARG A 145 -3.02 14.57 3.46
CA ARG A 145 -2.81 15.22 4.77
C ARG A 145 -2.10 14.28 5.76
N ARG A 146 -0.85 13.97 5.47
CA ARG A 146 0.08 13.27 6.37
C ARG A 146 0.94 14.29 7.10
N ARG A 147 1.49 13.88 8.25
CA ARG A 147 2.48 14.67 8.99
C ARG A 147 3.65 14.99 8.05
N GLN A 148 3.99 16.29 7.91
CA GLN A 148 5.08 16.78 7.04
C GLN A 148 4.86 16.64 5.52
N TRP A 149 3.62 16.74 5.01
CA TRP A 149 3.32 16.66 3.58
C TRP A 149 4.15 17.60 2.69
N TRP A 150 4.51 18.78 3.20
CA TRP A 150 5.29 19.78 2.47
C TRP A 150 6.71 19.32 2.11
N LYS A 151 7.25 18.28 2.76
CA LYS A 151 8.55 17.67 2.37
C LYS A 151 8.52 17.07 0.96
N ALA A 152 7.35 16.71 0.44
CA ALA A 152 7.20 16.20 -0.91
C ALA A 152 7.23 17.30 -1.99
N ILE A 153 7.18 18.58 -1.59
CA ILE A 153 7.16 19.74 -2.49
C ILE A 153 8.43 20.56 -2.27
N PRO A 154 9.51 20.28 -3.02
CA PRO A 154 10.70 21.13 -3.09
C PRO A 154 10.36 22.64 -3.11
N GLY A 155 10.96 23.39 -2.17
CA GLY A 155 10.73 24.83 -2.03
C GLY A 155 9.60 25.23 -1.07
N LEU A 156 8.75 24.30 -0.62
CA LEU A 156 7.68 24.58 0.34
C LEU A 156 8.13 24.34 1.79
N GLY A 157 8.50 25.42 2.48
CA GLY A 157 8.95 25.37 3.88
C GLY A 157 7.82 25.15 4.90
N LEU A 158 8.19 24.77 6.13
CA LEU A 158 7.27 24.52 7.26
C LEU A 158 6.33 25.71 7.53
N ALA A 159 6.83 26.94 7.45
CA ALA A 159 6.02 28.14 7.71
C ALA A 159 4.91 28.33 6.65
N SER A 160 5.21 28.08 5.38
CA SER A 160 4.21 28.13 4.30
C SER A 160 3.18 27.01 4.45
N ALA A 161 3.63 25.81 4.82
CA ALA A 161 2.75 24.68 5.07
C ALA A 161 1.76 24.94 6.20
N ARG A 162 2.22 25.49 7.34
CA ARG A 162 1.35 25.88 8.46
C ARG A 162 0.32 26.94 8.08
N ARG A 163 0.67 27.90 7.22
CA ARG A 163 -0.28 28.90 6.71
C ARG A 163 -1.36 28.30 5.82
N ILE A 164 -0.99 27.35 4.96
CA ILE A 164 -1.94 26.61 4.12
C ILE A 164 -2.87 25.77 5.00
N GLU A 165 -2.33 25.09 6.01
CA GLU A 165 -3.12 24.31 6.97
C GLU A 165 -4.10 25.19 7.74
N ALA A 166 -3.66 26.36 8.22
CA ALA A 166 -4.53 27.33 8.89
C ALA A 166 -5.64 27.86 7.96
N PHE A 167 -5.34 28.12 6.69
CA PHE A 167 -6.33 28.53 5.69
C PHE A 167 -7.44 27.49 5.51
N PHE A 168 -7.10 26.21 5.37
CA PHE A 168 -8.11 25.15 5.25
C PHE A 168 -8.81 24.81 6.57
N ALA A 169 -8.19 25.07 7.71
CA ALA A 169 -8.85 24.94 9.01
C ALA A 169 -9.94 26.02 9.19
N ALA A 170 -9.72 27.21 8.65
CA ALA A 170 -10.69 28.31 8.64
C ALA A 170 -11.84 28.12 7.62
N HIS A 171 -11.67 27.22 6.65
CA HIS A 171 -12.64 26.95 5.56
C HIS A 171 -12.94 25.44 5.44
N PRO A 172 -13.58 24.82 6.45
CA PRO A 172 -13.85 23.38 6.46
C PRO A 172 -14.72 22.92 5.26
N GLU A 173 -15.61 23.78 4.76
CA GLU A 173 -16.46 23.55 3.60
C GLU A 173 -15.68 23.31 2.30
N LEU A 174 -14.51 23.93 2.11
CA LEU A 174 -13.62 23.63 0.99
C LEU A 174 -13.12 22.19 1.05
N THR A 175 -12.78 21.72 2.25
CA THR A 175 -12.29 20.34 2.45
C THR A 175 -13.42 19.33 2.23
N ALA A 176 -14.64 19.65 2.66
CA ALA A 176 -15.82 18.81 2.43
C ALA A 176 -16.16 18.73 0.93
N ARG A 177 -16.16 19.86 0.22
CA ARG A 177 -16.37 19.92 -1.24
C ARG A 177 -15.26 19.23 -2.03
N ALA A 178 -14.00 19.30 -1.58
CA ALA A 178 -12.88 18.56 -2.17
C ALA A 178 -13.06 17.05 -2.03
N ARG A 179 -13.50 16.57 -0.86
CA ARG A 179 -13.83 15.15 -0.66
C ARG A 179 -15.01 14.73 -1.52
N ALA A 180 -16.01 15.59 -1.70
CA ALA A 180 -17.11 15.34 -2.64
C ALA A 180 -16.60 15.27 -4.09
N LEU A 181 -15.64 16.11 -4.49
CA LEU A 181 -14.97 15.99 -5.80
C LEU A 181 -14.13 14.71 -5.92
N VAL A 182 -13.51 14.20 -4.85
CA VAL A 182 -12.87 12.87 -4.88
C VAL A 182 -13.91 11.75 -5.04
N ALA A 183 -15.13 11.96 -4.54
CA ALA A 183 -16.25 11.04 -4.72
C ALA A 183 -16.95 11.17 -6.09
N VAL A 184 -16.78 12.28 -6.80
CA VAL A 184 -17.44 12.60 -8.09
C VAL A 184 -16.45 12.67 -9.27
N SER A 185 -15.14 12.67 -9.01
CA SER A 185 -14.16 12.28 -10.03
C SER A 185 -14.48 10.84 -10.41
N PRO A 186 -14.87 10.57 -11.66
CA PRO A 186 -15.20 9.21 -12.07
C PRO A 186 -13.98 8.33 -11.75
N PRO A 187 -14.17 7.12 -11.20
CA PRO A 187 -13.05 6.23 -10.98
C PRO A 187 -12.45 5.93 -12.35
N SER A 188 -11.31 6.56 -12.63
CA SER A 188 -10.51 6.26 -13.79
C SER A 188 -9.85 4.90 -13.56
N GLY A 189 -10.62 3.85 -13.83
CA GLY A 189 -10.14 2.62 -14.41
C GLY A 189 -9.87 1.46 -13.45
N ILE A 190 -9.29 1.64 -12.26
CA ILE A 190 -8.85 0.46 -11.48
C ILE A 190 -9.02 0.65 -9.98
N VAL A 191 -9.81 -0.23 -9.37
CA VAL A 191 -9.99 -0.33 -7.91
C VAL A 191 -9.76 -1.77 -7.44
N PRO A 192 -9.38 -1.98 -6.17
CA PRO A 192 -9.27 -3.31 -5.61
C PRO A 192 -10.61 -4.04 -5.55
N TRP A 193 -10.55 -5.38 -5.48
CA TRP A 193 -11.68 -6.31 -5.36
C TRP A 193 -12.72 -5.90 -4.32
N GLU A 194 -12.28 -5.37 -3.17
CA GLU A 194 -13.14 -4.99 -2.07
C GLU A 194 -13.97 -3.71 -2.35
N GLN A 195 -13.48 -2.87 -3.27
CA GLN A 195 -14.11 -1.61 -3.68
C GLN A 195 -14.78 -1.71 -5.06
N LEU A 196 -14.63 -2.85 -5.73
CA LEU A 196 -15.17 -3.08 -7.06
C LEU A 196 -16.70 -3.01 -7.01
N ARG A 197 -17.26 -2.13 -7.84
CA ARG A 197 -18.69 -2.01 -8.11
C ARG A 197 -18.85 -2.09 -9.62
N LEU A 198 -19.48 -3.17 -10.08
CA LEU A 198 -19.59 -3.48 -11.49
C LEU A 198 -20.88 -2.89 -12.05
N PRO A 199 -20.82 -2.10 -13.14
CA PRO A 199 -21.99 -1.76 -13.93
C PRO A 199 -22.66 -3.03 -14.46
N HIS A 200 -23.98 -3.01 -14.58
CA HIS A 200 -24.77 -4.17 -15.03
C HIS A 200 -24.36 -4.67 -16.43
N GLU A 201 -23.83 -3.79 -17.28
CA GLU A 201 -23.39 -4.12 -18.64
C GLU A 201 -22.15 -5.04 -18.67
N VAL A 202 -21.36 -5.04 -17.60
CA VAL A 202 -20.07 -5.76 -17.51
C VAL A 202 -19.94 -6.60 -16.24
N ASP A 203 -21.03 -6.76 -15.47
CA ASP A 203 -21.02 -7.57 -14.26
C ASP A 203 -21.12 -9.08 -14.53
N GLY A 204 -21.51 -9.46 -15.75
CA GLY A 204 -21.65 -10.84 -16.21
C GLY A 204 -23.04 -11.43 -16.01
N SER A 205 -24.00 -10.67 -15.49
CA SER A 205 -25.39 -11.10 -15.38
C SER A 205 -25.99 -11.49 -16.75
N ALA A 206 -25.63 -10.78 -17.81
CA ALA A 206 -26.00 -11.07 -19.21
C ALA A 206 -24.82 -11.58 -20.05
N GLY A 207 -23.89 -12.32 -19.44
CA GLY A 207 -22.69 -12.83 -20.11
C GLY A 207 -22.96 -13.70 -21.35
N THR A 208 -22.17 -13.50 -22.41
CA THR A 208 -22.34 -14.24 -23.69
C THR A 208 -22.18 -15.75 -23.54
N PHE A 209 -21.27 -16.21 -22.67
CA PHE A 209 -21.04 -17.62 -22.39
C PHE A 209 -21.61 -18.06 -21.03
N ARG A 210 -22.53 -17.29 -20.46
CA ARG A 210 -23.24 -17.67 -19.25
C ARG A 210 -24.20 -18.80 -19.55
N ALA A 211 -24.17 -19.86 -18.75
CA ALA A 211 -25.11 -20.96 -18.88
C ALA A 211 -26.51 -20.54 -18.38
N PRO A 212 -27.60 -21.20 -18.84
CA PRO A 212 -28.94 -20.92 -18.34
C PRO A 212 -29.04 -21.00 -16.82
N ARG A 213 -29.66 -19.98 -16.18
CA ARG A 213 -29.76 -19.86 -14.72
C ARG A 213 -30.38 -21.11 -14.07
N ALA A 214 -31.36 -21.72 -14.74
CA ALA A 214 -32.04 -22.92 -14.26
C ALA A 214 -31.12 -24.15 -14.10
N THR A 215 -29.99 -24.18 -14.82
CA THR A 215 -29.00 -25.26 -14.71
C THR A 215 -27.84 -24.92 -13.76
N CYS A 216 -27.72 -23.66 -13.36
CA CYS A 216 -26.62 -23.19 -12.53
C CYS A 216 -26.79 -23.68 -11.09
N THR A 217 -25.74 -24.31 -10.55
CA THR A 217 -25.72 -24.81 -9.17
C THR A 217 -25.28 -23.77 -8.14
N LEU A 218 -24.88 -22.58 -8.59
CA LEU A 218 -24.48 -21.47 -7.73
C LEU A 218 -25.65 -20.52 -7.50
N ASP A 219 -25.77 -19.94 -6.31
CA ASP A 219 -26.66 -18.79 -6.06
C ASP A 219 -26.12 -17.49 -6.67
N ALA A 220 -24.98 -17.51 -7.36
CA ALA A 220 -24.36 -16.32 -7.94
C ALA A 220 -25.17 -15.74 -9.12
N ASP A 221 -25.50 -14.46 -9.03
CA ASP A 221 -26.24 -13.70 -10.04
C ASP A 221 -25.33 -12.98 -11.04
N ASN A 222 -24.04 -12.85 -10.74
CA ASN A 222 -23.04 -12.21 -11.60
C ASN A 222 -21.62 -12.79 -11.39
N ASP A 223 -20.66 -12.35 -12.20
CA ASP A 223 -19.31 -12.94 -12.25
C ASP A 223 -18.54 -12.74 -10.95
N TYR A 224 -18.72 -11.57 -10.33
CA TYR A 224 -18.07 -11.26 -9.06
C TYR A 224 -18.48 -12.25 -7.97
N GLN A 225 -19.78 -12.51 -7.85
CA GLN A 225 -20.32 -13.47 -6.87
C GLN A 225 -19.88 -14.90 -7.18
N ALA A 226 -19.85 -15.30 -8.45
CA ALA A 226 -19.43 -16.64 -8.86
C ALA A 226 -17.95 -16.89 -8.53
N VAL A 227 -17.07 -15.92 -8.82
CA VAL A 227 -15.66 -15.99 -8.43
C VAL A 227 -15.48 -15.97 -6.92
N GLN A 228 -16.29 -15.19 -6.19
CA GLN A 228 -16.26 -15.19 -4.72
C GLN A 228 -16.65 -16.56 -4.13
N ALA A 229 -17.64 -17.24 -4.72
CA ALA A 229 -18.00 -18.61 -4.34
C ALA A 229 -16.84 -19.58 -4.57
N TRP A 230 -16.12 -19.49 -5.71
CA TRP A 230 -14.94 -20.31 -5.94
C TRP A 230 -13.81 -20.07 -4.92
N LEU A 231 -13.58 -18.81 -4.57
CA LEU A 231 -12.54 -18.43 -3.61
C LEU A 231 -12.84 -18.92 -2.19
N SER A 232 -14.11 -19.10 -1.83
CA SER A 232 -14.51 -19.56 -0.49
C SER A 232 -14.13 -21.03 -0.24
N LEU A 233 -14.04 -21.86 -1.29
CA LEU A 233 -13.64 -23.28 -1.23
C LEU A 233 -12.24 -23.51 -0.64
N HIS A 234 -11.38 -22.49 -0.65
CA HIS A 234 -9.99 -22.61 -0.24
C HIS A 234 -9.81 -22.25 1.24
N GLU A 235 -9.49 -23.23 2.08
CA GLU A 235 -9.29 -23.03 3.54
C GLU A 235 -8.08 -22.13 3.87
N SER A 236 -6.98 -22.25 3.11
CA SER A 236 -5.78 -21.47 3.36
C SER A 236 -5.96 -20.00 2.96
N THR A 237 -5.81 -19.10 3.92
CA THR A 237 -5.84 -17.64 3.69
C THR A 237 -4.76 -17.18 2.71
N ALA A 238 -3.62 -17.86 2.64
CA ALA A 238 -2.57 -17.59 1.67
C ALA A 238 -2.99 -17.94 0.24
N THR A 239 -3.55 -19.14 0.02
CA THR A 239 -4.04 -19.58 -1.28
C THR A 239 -5.20 -18.71 -1.75
N ARG A 240 -6.17 -18.42 -0.87
CA ARG A 240 -7.31 -17.54 -1.18
C ARG A 240 -6.86 -16.16 -1.63
N ARG A 241 -5.86 -15.56 -0.96
CA ARG A 241 -5.29 -14.27 -1.35
C ARG A 241 -4.58 -14.32 -2.70
N ALA A 242 -3.79 -15.37 -2.94
CA ALA A 242 -3.10 -15.55 -4.21
C ALA A 242 -4.09 -15.70 -5.38
N TYR A 243 -5.10 -16.54 -5.23
CA TYR A 243 -6.11 -16.79 -6.27
C TYR A 243 -7.00 -15.58 -6.51
N ARG A 244 -7.44 -14.88 -5.44
CA ARG A 244 -8.19 -13.61 -5.55
C ARG A 244 -7.41 -12.60 -6.37
N LYS A 245 -6.11 -12.43 -6.09
CA LYS A 245 -5.26 -11.48 -6.80
C LYS A 245 -5.18 -11.79 -8.31
N GLU A 246 -5.11 -13.07 -8.70
CA GLU A 246 -5.10 -13.43 -10.12
C GLU A 246 -6.47 -13.24 -10.78
N ALA A 247 -7.57 -13.62 -10.11
CA ALA A 247 -8.93 -13.41 -10.63
C ALA A 247 -9.30 -11.92 -10.73
N GLU A 248 -8.94 -11.12 -9.73
CA GLU A 248 -9.07 -9.66 -9.70
C GLU A 248 -8.43 -9.02 -10.94
N ARG A 249 -7.18 -9.38 -11.22
CA ARG A 249 -6.44 -8.85 -12.38
C ARG A 249 -7.15 -9.15 -13.69
N LEU A 250 -7.76 -10.33 -13.82
CA LEU A 250 -8.49 -10.69 -15.03
C LEU A 250 -9.78 -9.89 -15.15
N ILE A 251 -10.59 -9.83 -14.09
CA ILE A 251 -11.87 -9.08 -14.10
C ILE A 251 -11.62 -7.61 -14.43
N LEU A 252 -10.67 -6.98 -13.75
CA LEU A 252 -10.32 -5.58 -14.02
C LEU A 252 -9.89 -5.40 -15.48
N TRP A 253 -9.03 -6.29 -16.00
CA TRP A 253 -8.56 -6.16 -17.37
C TRP A 253 -9.69 -6.35 -18.39
N ALA A 254 -10.57 -7.33 -18.17
CA ALA A 254 -11.72 -7.59 -19.03
C ALA A 254 -12.64 -6.36 -19.11
N ILE A 255 -12.91 -5.72 -17.97
CA ILE A 255 -13.80 -4.54 -17.94
C ILE A 255 -13.11 -3.32 -18.57
N VAL A 256 -11.87 -3.05 -18.17
CA VAL A 256 -11.21 -1.77 -18.45
C VAL A 256 -10.59 -1.74 -19.84
N GLU A 257 -9.99 -2.84 -20.28
CA GLU A 257 -9.33 -2.92 -21.59
C GLU A 257 -10.23 -3.54 -22.66
N ARG A 258 -11.20 -4.39 -22.28
CA ARG A 258 -12.10 -5.04 -23.24
C ARG A 258 -13.55 -4.56 -23.19
N GLY A 259 -13.98 -3.88 -22.13
CA GLY A 259 -15.39 -3.53 -21.94
C GLY A 259 -16.30 -4.75 -21.84
N ARG A 260 -15.78 -5.88 -21.34
CA ARG A 260 -16.48 -7.17 -21.29
C ARG A 260 -16.53 -7.73 -19.88
N ALA A 261 -17.62 -8.42 -19.59
CA ALA A 261 -17.72 -9.29 -18.43
C ALA A 261 -16.77 -10.50 -18.54
N LEU A 262 -16.41 -11.11 -17.41
CA LEU A 262 -15.59 -12.32 -17.38
C LEU A 262 -16.28 -13.48 -18.10
N SER A 263 -17.59 -13.61 -17.94
CA SER A 263 -18.45 -14.57 -18.64
C SER A 263 -18.61 -14.34 -20.15
N SER A 264 -18.05 -13.25 -20.69
CA SER A 264 -18.09 -12.93 -22.13
C SER A 264 -16.71 -13.01 -22.80
N LEU A 265 -15.68 -13.47 -22.07
CA LEU A 265 -14.32 -13.58 -22.59
C LEU A 265 -14.21 -14.72 -23.61
N THR A 266 -13.55 -14.45 -24.73
CA THR A 266 -13.24 -15.45 -25.77
C THR A 266 -11.82 -15.99 -25.65
N THR A 267 -11.47 -16.98 -26.47
CA THR A 267 -10.09 -17.50 -26.57
C THR A 267 -9.10 -16.41 -27.02
N GLU A 268 -9.50 -15.52 -27.92
CA GLU A 268 -8.71 -14.37 -28.38
C GLU A 268 -8.43 -13.40 -27.22
N ASP A 269 -9.43 -13.17 -26.36
CA ASP A 269 -9.26 -12.36 -25.16
C ASP A 269 -8.25 -13.01 -24.20
N ALA A 270 -8.31 -14.33 -24.01
CA ALA A 270 -7.36 -15.05 -23.18
C ALA A 270 -5.92 -15.01 -23.74
N VAL A 271 -5.76 -15.07 -25.07
CA VAL A 271 -4.45 -14.90 -25.74
C VAL A 271 -3.91 -13.49 -25.53
N ALA A 272 -4.76 -12.47 -25.65
CA ALA A 272 -4.37 -11.08 -25.41
C ALA A 272 -4.04 -10.83 -23.94
N TYR A 273 -4.80 -11.41 -23.01
CA TYR A 273 -4.51 -11.33 -21.58
C TYR A 273 -3.16 -11.95 -21.25
N ARG A 274 -2.81 -13.10 -21.85
CA ARG A 274 -1.48 -13.70 -21.70
C ARG A 274 -0.35 -12.75 -22.13
N ALA A 275 -0.53 -12.02 -23.24
CA ALA A 275 0.44 -11.03 -23.69
C ALA A 275 0.51 -9.83 -22.71
N PHE A 276 -0.65 -9.34 -22.30
CA PHE A 276 -0.80 -8.26 -21.33
C PHE A 276 -0.14 -8.58 -19.97
N LEU A 277 -0.22 -9.80 -19.45
CA LEU A 277 0.45 -10.19 -18.20
C LEU A 277 1.97 -9.97 -18.25
N ARG A 278 2.60 -10.13 -19.41
CA ARG A 278 4.04 -9.89 -19.58
C ARG A 278 4.36 -8.41 -19.76
N ARG A 279 3.45 -7.66 -20.37
CA ARG A 279 3.58 -6.22 -20.62
C ARG A 279 2.23 -5.51 -20.37
N PRO A 280 1.91 -5.17 -19.11
CA PRO A 280 0.66 -4.47 -18.80
C PRO A 280 0.68 -3.06 -19.38
N THR A 281 -0.21 -2.78 -20.33
CA THR A 281 -0.29 -1.50 -21.05
C THR A 281 -1.70 -0.91 -20.97
N PRO A 282 -1.85 0.43 -20.79
CA PRO A 282 -0.78 1.41 -20.57
C PRO A 282 -0.17 1.30 -19.16
N ALA A 283 1.15 1.47 -19.06
CA ALA A 283 1.89 1.21 -17.82
C ALA A 283 1.42 2.09 -16.65
N GLU A 284 1.13 3.36 -16.89
CA GLU A 284 0.60 4.32 -15.91
C GLU A 284 -0.73 3.90 -15.25
N ARG A 285 -1.54 3.12 -15.97
CA ARG A 285 -2.82 2.62 -15.47
C ARG A 285 -2.66 1.33 -14.68
N TRP A 286 -1.72 0.45 -15.04
CA TRP A 286 -1.66 -0.92 -14.51
C TRP A 286 -0.49 -1.19 -13.57
N ILE A 287 0.57 -0.39 -13.68
CA ILE A 287 1.85 -0.60 -13.01
C ILE A 287 2.10 0.54 -12.02
N GLY A 288 2.44 0.19 -10.78
CA GLY A 288 2.78 1.15 -9.73
C GLY A 288 3.60 0.53 -8.60
N PRO A 289 4.19 1.34 -7.71
CA PRO A 289 4.90 0.82 -6.54
C PRO A 289 3.96 0.02 -5.64
N VAL A 290 4.53 -0.84 -4.79
CA VAL A 290 3.73 -1.60 -3.82
C VAL A 290 3.06 -0.65 -2.83
N ARG A 291 1.74 -0.57 -2.91
CA ARG A 291 0.90 0.29 -2.06
C ARG A 291 -0.16 -0.53 -1.31
N PRO A 292 -0.64 -0.04 -0.15
CA PRO A 292 -1.84 -0.59 0.48
C PRO A 292 -3.02 -0.55 -0.49
N ARG A 293 -3.89 -1.57 -0.43
CA ARG A 293 -5.00 -1.71 -1.39
C ARG A 293 -5.99 -0.54 -1.36
N GLY A 294 -6.25 0.05 -0.20
CA GLY A 294 -7.14 1.22 -0.09
C GLY A 294 -6.54 2.55 -0.55
N ALA A 295 -5.31 2.58 -1.07
CA ALA A 295 -4.68 3.80 -1.55
C ALA A 295 -5.20 4.18 -2.94
N ALA A 296 -5.41 5.48 -3.18
CA ALA A 296 -5.91 5.98 -4.47
C ALA A 296 -4.94 5.74 -5.64
N ASP A 297 -3.64 5.66 -5.36
CA ASP A 297 -2.58 5.34 -6.32
C ASP A 297 -2.28 3.83 -6.42
N TRP A 298 -3.13 2.96 -5.85
CA TRP A 298 -2.93 1.52 -5.92
C TRP A 298 -3.01 1.00 -7.36
N ARG A 299 -2.16 0.02 -7.68
CA ARG A 299 -2.09 -0.64 -8.98
C ARG A 299 -1.95 -2.16 -8.80
N PRO A 300 -2.57 -2.98 -9.67
CA PRO A 300 -2.58 -4.43 -9.54
C PRO A 300 -1.27 -5.11 -9.94
N PHE A 301 -0.38 -4.39 -10.65
CA PHE A 301 0.95 -4.85 -11.02
C PHE A 301 2.02 -3.89 -10.49
N SER A 302 3.17 -4.46 -10.12
CA SER A 302 4.40 -3.70 -9.84
C SER A 302 5.39 -3.72 -11.02
N GLY A 303 5.02 -4.41 -12.10
CA GLY A 303 5.80 -4.62 -13.31
C GLY A 303 5.20 -5.76 -14.14
N GLY A 304 5.78 -6.01 -15.31
CA GLY A 304 5.42 -7.18 -16.12
C GLY A 304 5.77 -8.50 -15.41
N LEU A 305 4.92 -9.51 -15.57
CA LEU A 305 5.15 -10.83 -14.97
C LEU A 305 6.21 -11.61 -15.75
N SER A 306 7.05 -12.35 -15.01
CA SER A 306 7.95 -13.34 -15.60
C SER A 306 7.16 -14.47 -16.28
N ALA A 307 7.81 -15.22 -17.17
CA ALA A 307 7.17 -16.35 -17.86
C ALA A 307 6.56 -17.37 -16.88
N ARG A 308 7.26 -17.65 -15.77
CA ARG A 308 6.80 -18.55 -14.71
C ARG A 308 5.58 -18.00 -13.98
N SER A 309 5.61 -16.72 -13.60
CA SER A 309 4.48 -16.08 -12.91
C SER A 309 3.25 -15.99 -13.80
N ALA A 310 3.41 -15.66 -15.08
CA ALA A 310 2.31 -15.66 -16.05
C ALA A 310 1.71 -17.07 -16.25
N ALA A 311 2.55 -18.12 -16.28
CA ALA A 311 2.09 -19.51 -16.34
C ALA A 311 1.26 -19.89 -15.12
N TYR A 312 1.70 -19.49 -13.93
CA TYR A 312 0.94 -19.68 -12.69
C TYR A 312 -0.41 -18.97 -12.76
N THR A 313 -0.45 -17.68 -13.14
CA THR A 313 -1.70 -16.93 -13.30
C THR A 313 -2.67 -17.66 -14.24
N LEU A 314 -2.21 -18.11 -15.40
CA LEU A 314 -3.06 -18.80 -16.38
C LEU A 314 -3.52 -20.19 -15.89
N SER A 315 -2.70 -20.89 -15.10
CA SER A 315 -3.10 -22.15 -14.47
C SER A 315 -4.21 -21.95 -13.45
N VAL A 316 -4.11 -20.91 -12.62
CA VAL A 316 -5.14 -20.53 -11.63
C VAL A 316 -6.44 -20.14 -12.33
N LEU A 317 -6.38 -19.31 -13.37
CA LEU A 317 -7.55 -18.92 -14.16
C LEU A 317 -8.17 -20.12 -14.88
N GLY A 318 -7.35 -21.00 -15.46
CA GLY A 318 -7.84 -22.24 -16.06
C GLY A 318 -8.60 -23.13 -15.06
N ALA A 319 -8.14 -23.21 -13.81
CA ALA A 319 -8.83 -23.93 -12.74
C ALA A 319 -10.14 -23.25 -12.32
N LEU A 320 -10.14 -21.92 -12.19
CA LEU A 320 -11.35 -21.13 -11.92
C LEU A 320 -12.44 -21.40 -12.98
N PHE A 321 -12.10 -21.26 -14.26
CA PHE A 321 -13.07 -21.45 -15.34
C PHE A 321 -13.55 -22.90 -15.47
N ARG A 322 -12.68 -23.90 -15.23
CA ARG A 322 -13.13 -25.31 -15.16
C ARG A 322 -14.17 -25.50 -14.08
N TRP A 323 -13.92 -25.00 -12.89
CA TRP A 323 -14.89 -25.09 -11.79
C TRP A 323 -16.20 -24.36 -12.13
N LEU A 324 -16.14 -23.15 -12.69
CA LEU A 324 -17.35 -22.43 -13.11
C LEU A 324 -18.18 -23.19 -14.15
N ILE A 325 -17.56 -23.99 -15.01
CA ILE A 325 -18.26 -24.87 -15.96
C ILE A 325 -18.86 -26.09 -15.24
N GLU A 326 -18.11 -26.71 -14.33
CA GLU A 326 -18.61 -27.82 -13.49
C GLU A 326 -19.83 -27.41 -12.67
N GLN A 327 -19.90 -26.14 -12.24
CA GLN A 327 -21.06 -25.60 -11.54
C GLN A 327 -22.17 -25.10 -12.46
N HIS A 328 -22.02 -25.30 -13.78
CA HIS A 328 -22.94 -24.81 -14.81
C HIS A 328 -23.19 -23.30 -14.72
N TYR A 329 -22.16 -22.52 -14.36
CA TYR A 329 -22.19 -21.05 -14.43
C TYR A 329 -21.74 -20.55 -15.82
N LEU A 330 -20.72 -21.20 -16.40
CA LEU A 330 -20.22 -20.91 -17.76
C LEU A 330 -20.38 -22.12 -18.69
N LEU A 331 -20.50 -21.84 -19.99
CA LEU A 331 -20.56 -22.84 -21.06
C LEU A 331 -19.18 -23.21 -21.63
N ALA A 332 -18.19 -22.32 -21.51
CA ALA A 332 -16.89 -22.48 -22.15
C ALA A 332 -15.75 -21.89 -21.31
N ASN A 333 -14.55 -22.46 -21.47
CA ASN A 333 -13.33 -21.99 -20.83
C ASN A 333 -12.43 -21.31 -21.88
N PRO A 334 -12.29 -19.97 -21.88
CA PRO A 334 -11.45 -19.26 -22.85
C PRO A 334 -9.96 -19.58 -22.67
N PHE A 335 -9.55 -20.13 -21.53
CA PHE A 335 -8.17 -20.50 -21.23
C PHE A 335 -7.81 -21.96 -21.57
N ALA A 336 -8.77 -22.80 -22.00
CA ALA A 336 -8.53 -24.22 -22.25
C ALA A 336 -7.44 -24.49 -23.30
N GLY A 337 -7.38 -23.68 -24.36
CA GLY A 337 -6.40 -23.79 -25.46
C GLY A 337 -5.15 -22.91 -25.29
N VAL A 338 -5.11 -22.03 -24.28
CA VAL A 338 -4.01 -21.09 -24.08
C VAL A 338 -2.83 -21.81 -23.43
N LYS A 339 -2.09 -22.56 -24.24
CA LYS A 339 -0.85 -23.20 -23.82
C LYS A 339 0.18 -22.10 -23.56
N VAL A 340 0.61 -21.96 -22.30
CA VAL A 340 1.95 -21.43 -22.05
C VAL A 340 2.90 -22.53 -22.47
N ARG A 341 3.82 -22.21 -23.39
CA ARG A 341 4.84 -23.14 -23.91
C ARG A 341 5.30 -24.02 -22.75
N ASP A 342 5.01 -25.31 -22.87
CA ASP A 342 5.03 -26.26 -21.78
C ASP A 342 6.40 -26.22 -21.11
N THR A 343 6.49 -25.64 -19.91
CA THR A 343 7.68 -25.73 -19.07
C THR A 343 7.86 -27.15 -18.53
N ARG A 344 7.26 -28.19 -19.14
CA ARG A 344 7.71 -29.57 -18.98
C ARG A 344 9.18 -29.78 -19.36
N ARG A 345 9.81 -28.87 -20.14
CA ARG A 345 11.29 -28.82 -20.31
C ARG A 345 12.03 -27.86 -19.37
N SER A 346 11.37 -27.29 -18.36
CA SER A 346 11.97 -26.39 -17.36
C SER A 346 11.45 -26.66 -15.94
N ILE A 347 11.06 -27.91 -15.63
CA ILE A 347 11.13 -28.44 -14.25
C ILE A 347 12.60 -28.80 -13.92
N VAL A 348 13.57 -28.18 -14.58
CA VAL A 348 14.77 -27.78 -13.86
C VAL A 348 14.32 -26.62 -12.98
N LEU A 349 13.78 -26.93 -11.80
CA LEU A 349 13.81 -25.95 -10.71
C LEU A 349 15.28 -25.59 -10.59
N ASP A 350 15.56 -24.35 -10.96
CA ASP A 350 16.89 -23.80 -11.11
C ASP A 350 17.73 -24.16 -9.87
N THR A 351 18.63 -25.12 -10.03
CA THR A 351 19.58 -25.54 -8.99
C THR A 351 20.56 -24.42 -8.66
N SER A 352 20.48 -23.28 -9.37
CA SER A 352 21.13 -22.01 -9.00
C SER A 352 20.74 -21.49 -7.62
N HIS A 353 19.63 -21.95 -7.04
CA HIS A 353 19.15 -21.55 -5.71
C HIS A 353 19.67 -22.42 -4.57
N ALA A 354 20.84 -23.05 -4.74
CA ALA A 354 21.60 -23.77 -3.71
C ALA A 354 23.06 -23.30 -3.72
N PHE A 355 23.73 -23.42 -2.59
CA PHE A 355 25.18 -23.24 -2.48
C PHE A 355 25.89 -24.58 -2.71
N THR A 356 27.09 -24.56 -3.29
CA THR A 356 27.97 -25.74 -3.27
C THR A 356 28.53 -26.00 -1.88
N GLU A 357 29.16 -27.16 -1.65
CA GLU A 357 29.85 -27.48 -0.38
C GLU A 357 30.86 -26.38 0.00
N GLY A 358 31.68 -25.94 -0.96
CA GLY A 358 32.68 -24.90 -0.76
C GLY A 358 32.08 -23.52 -0.52
N GLU A 359 31.05 -23.13 -1.29
CA GLU A 359 30.34 -21.86 -1.10
C GLU A 359 29.67 -21.82 0.29
N TRP A 360 29.03 -22.91 0.71
CA TRP A 360 28.40 -23.01 2.03
C TRP A 360 29.41 -23.00 3.16
N LEU A 361 30.57 -23.64 2.98
CA LEU A 361 31.66 -23.57 3.95
C LEU A 361 32.13 -22.12 4.14
N LEU A 362 32.36 -21.37 3.05
CA LEU A 362 32.75 -19.97 3.11
C LEU A 362 31.70 -19.10 3.84
N VAL A 363 30.41 -19.31 3.52
CA VAL A 363 29.30 -18.64 4.22
C VAL A 363 29.36 -18.92 5.73
N ARG A 364 29.61 -20.16 6.14
CA ARG A 364 29.72 -20.52 7.56
C ARG A 364 30.96 -19.92 8.22
N THR A 365 32.10 -19.90 7.53
CA THR A 365 33.33 -19.26 8.03
C THR A 365 33.10 -17.77 8.32
N ILE A 366 32.40 -17.07 7.43
CA ILE A 366 32.03 -15.66 7.64
C ILE A 366 31.04 -15.54 8.80
N ALA A 367 30.06 -16.44 8.91
CA ALA A 367 29.12 -16.48 10.04
C ALA A 367 29.82 -16.66 11.39
N ASP A 368 30.88 -17.47 11.46
CA ASP A 368 31.69 -17.68 12.66
C ASP A 368 32.48 -16.43 13.07
N GLY A 369 32.87 -15.58 12.11
CA GLY A 369 33.59 -14.33 12.34
C GLY A 369 32.71 -13.12 12.69
N LEU A 370 31.37 -13.24 12.66
CA LEU A 370 30.44 -12.11 12.84
C LEU A 370 30.60 -11.36 14.16
N GLU A 371 30.94 -12.08 15.22
CA GLU A 371 31.13 -11.52 16.56
C GLU A 371 32.35 -10.58 16.64
N TRP A 372 33.33 -10.73 15.74
CA TRP A 372 34.63 -10.10 15.87
C TRP A 372 34.89 -9.00 14.84
N SER A 373 34.30 -9.07 13.65
CA SER A 373 34.80 -8.26 12.52
C SER A 373 33.73 -7.54 11.69
N TYR A 374 32.45 -7.63 12.07
CA TYR A 374 31.35 -7.32 11.13
C TYR A 374 30.18 -6.52 11.73
N GLY A 375 30.34 -5.94 12.93
CA GLY A 375 29.35 -5.04 13.53
C GLY A 375 28.06 -5.74 13.99
N TRP A 376 28.14 -7.03 14.32
CA TRP A 376 27.05 -7.78 14.94
C TRP A 376 27.27 -7.84 16.45
N GLU A 377 26.21 -7.56 17.21
CA GLU A 377 26.20 -7.86 18.64
C GLU A 377 26.43 -9.36 18.87
N PRO A 378 27.25 -9.77 19.87
CA PRO A 378 27.56 -11.18 20.13
C PRO A 378 26.33 -12.10 20.17
N ALA A 379 25.29 -11.70 20.89
CA ALA A 379 24.05 -12.46 21.00
C ALA A 379 23.26 -12.56 19.68
N ALA A 380 23.41 -11.58 18.78
CA ALA A 380 22.80 -11.60 17.45
C ALA A 380 23.59 -12.52 16.50
N ALA A 381 24.92 -12.47 16.55
CA ALA A 381 25.80 -13.34 15.79
C ALA A 381 25.58 -14.82 16.15
N GLN A 382 25.54 -15.15 17.45
CA GLN A 382 25.29 -16.52 17.94
C GLN A 382 23.92 -17.06 17.50
N ARG A 383 22.88 -16.22 17.51
CA ARG A 383 21.54 -16.60 17.04
C ARG A 383 21.49 -16.82 15.53
N LEU A 384 22.21 -16.00 14.76
CA LEU A 384 22.32 -16.19 13.32
C LEU A 384 23.06 -17.48 12.97
N ARG A 385 24.16 -17.80 13.66
CA ARG A 385 24.88 -19.08 13.50
C ARG A 385 23.95 -20.26 13.77
N PHE A 386 23.16 -20.22 14.85
CA PHE A 386 22.14 -21.24 15.11
C PHE A 386 21.12 -21.36 13.96
N ILE A 387 20.60 -20.23 13.46
CA ILE A 387 19.64 -20.22 12.34
C ILE A 387 20.22 -20.89 11.10
N LEU A 388 21.48 -20.57 10.75
CA LEU A 388 22.15 -21.12 9.59
C LEU A 388 22.41 -22.62 9.76
N ASP A 389 23.03 -23.03 10.87
CA ASP A 389 23.42 -24.41 11.12
C ASP A 389 22.20 -25.32 11.30
N PHE A 390 21.23 -24.91 12.12
CA PHE A 390 20.02 -25.70 12.37
C PHE A 390 19.12 -25.75 11.14
N GLY A 391 18.96 -24.62 10.44
CA GLY A 391 18.17 -24.55 9.20
C GLY A 391 18.77 -25.41 8.09
N TYR A 392 20.10 -25.38 7.92
CA TYR A 392 20.81 -26.24 6.97
C TYR A 392 20.78 -27.71 7.38
N ALA A 393 20.94 -28.04 8.66
CA ALA A 393 20.98 -29.43 9.10
C ALA A 393 19.61 -30.13 8.98
N THR A 394 18.52 -29.40 9.19
CA THR A 394 17.15 -29.96 9.21
C THR A 394 16.39 -29.77 7.89
N GLY A 395 16.76 -28.78 7.07
CA GLY A 395 16.05 -28.45 5.85
C GLY A 395 14.63 -27.92 6.08
N LEU A 396 14.29 -27.42 7.27
CA LEU A 396 12.96 -26.91 7.60
C LEU A 396 12.56 -25.71 6.71
N ARG A 397 11.25 -25.55 6.47
CA ARG A 397 10.73 -24.30 5.88
C ARG A 397 10.90 -23.16 6.88
N ALA A 398 11.06 -21.94 6.38
CA ALA A 398 11.19 -20.76 7.23
C ALA A 398 10.04 -20.61 8.24
N SER A 399 8.79 -20.93 7.86
CA SER A 399 7.63 -20.90 8.76
C SER A 399 7.66 -22.01 9.82
N GLU A 400 8.23 -23.17 9.51
CA GLU A 400 8.37 -24.29 10.45
C GLU A 400 9.49 -23.99 11.44
N LEU A 401 10.63 -23.48 10.95
CA LEU A 401 11.77 -23.10 11.76
C LEU A 401 11.43 -22.01 12.80
N VAL A 402 10.71 -20.96 12.40
CA VAL A 402 10.32 -19.90 13.35
C VAL A 402 9.22 -20.33 14.31
N GLY A 403 8.39 -21.32 13.93
CA GLY A 403 7.30 -21.83 14.76
C GLY A 403 7.73 -22.93 15.73
N ALA A 404 8.95 -23.45 15.60
CA ALA A 404 9.44 -24.56 16.39
C ALA A 404 9.76 -24.18 17.84
N THR A 405 9.43 -25.07 18.75
CA THR A 405 9.67 -24.99 20.20
C THR A 405 10.51 -26.17 20.69
N LEU A 406 11.01 -26.09 21.93
CA LEU A 406 11.70 -27.24 22.54
C LEU A 406 10.77 -28.43 22.76
N GLY A 407 9.47 -28.20 22.97
CA GLY A 407 8.46 -29.26 23.13
C GLY A 407 8.16 -30.03 21.84
N ASP A 408 8.54 -29.49 20.68
CA ASP A 408 8.39 -30.18 19.39
C ASP A 408 9.48 -31.23 19.16
N ILE A 409 10.56 -31.23 19.96
CA ILE A 409 11.67 -32.16 19.81
C ILE A 409 11.40 -33.40 20.67
N GLU A 410 11.45 -34.57 20.05
CA GLU A 410 11.27 -35.85 20.71
C GLU A 410 12.38 -36.82 20.34
N THR A 411 12.61 -37.79 21.23
CA THR A 411 13.47 -38.93 20.95
C THR A 411 12.58 -40.16 20.91
N ASP A 412 12.65 -40.95 19.84
CA ASP A 412 11.86 -42.16 19.74
C ASP A 412 12.48 -43.33 20.53
N ALA A 413 11.81 -44.50 20.49
CA ALA A 413 12.25 -45.69 21.22
C ALA A 413 13.61 -46.23 20.75
N HIS A 414 14.09 -45.83 19.57
CA HIS A 414 15.38 -46.25 19.02
C HIS A 414 16.50 -45.25 19.36
N GLY A 415 16.18 -44.15 20.06
CA GLY A 415 17.14 -43.10 20.39
C GLY A 415 17.30 -42.05 19.28
N ASP A 416 16.51 -42.12 18.22
CA ASP A 416 16.57 -41.15 17.13
C ASP A 416 15.83 -39.87 17.51
N SER A 417 16.47 -38.73 17.23
CA SER A 417 15.91 -37.41 17.53
C SER A 417 15.09 -36.89 16.35
N TRP A 418 13.89 -36.41 16.64
CA TRP A 418 12.92 -35.89 15.68
C TRP A 418 12.42 -34.52 16.11
N ILE A 419 11.96 -33.72 15.14
CA ILE A 419 11.21 -32.49 15.39
C ILE A 419 9.83 -32.58 14.74
N LYS A 420 8.79 -32.37 15.54
CA LYS A 420 7.40 -32.28 15.09
C LYS A 420 7.18 -30.96 14.38
N VAL A 421 6.52 -31.03 13.23
CA VAL A 421 6.23 -29.87 12.40
C VAL A 421 4.81 -29.90 11.86
N VAL A 422 4.09 -28.81 12.09
CA VAL A 422 2.77 -28.60 11.48
C VAL A 422 2.96 -27.92 10.13
N GLY A 423 2.73 -28.69 9.06
CA GLY A 423 2.99 -28.24 7.69
C GLY A 423 1.81 -27.52 7.03
N LYS A 424 2.02 -27.13 5.76
CA LYS A 424 0.95 -26.63 4.87
C LYS A 424 -0.20 -27.65 4.82
N GLY A 425 -1.40 -27.25 5.25
CA GLY A 425 -2.57 -28.12 5.35
C GLY A 425 -2.78 -28.78 6.72
N ARG A 426 -2.15 -28.27 7.80
CA ARG A 426 -2.30 -28.75 9.19
C ARG A 426 -1.94 -30.22 9.44
N LYS A 427 -1.29 -30.89 8.49
CA LYS A 427 -0.78 -32.26 8.69
C LYS A 427 0.44 -32.24 9.59
N ALA A 428 0.37 -32.94 10.72
CA ALA A 428 1.52 -33.23 11.56
C ALA A 428 2.49 -34.13 10.78
N ALA A 429 3.79 -33.82 10.88
CA ALA A 429 4.85 -34.69 10.39
C ALA A 429 6.07 -34.53 11.30
N ARG A 430 7.06 -35.41 11.11
CA ARG A 430 8.34 -35.37 11.79
C ARG A 430 9.47 -35.18 10.79
N VAL A 431 10.49 -34.42 11.20
CA VAL A 431 11.74 -34.21 10.47
C VAL A 431 12.87 -34.74 11.31
N ALA A 432 13.82 -35.45 10.71
CA ALA A 432 14.96 -36.00 11.42
C ALA A 432 15.84 -34.86 11.95
N LEU A 433 16.31 -35.00 13.19
CA LEU A 433 17.20 -34.04 13.84
C LEU A 433 18.60 -34.66 13.93
N PRO A 434 19.44 -34.52 12.87
CA PRO A 434 20.74 -35.15 12.83
C PRO A 434 21.69 -34.57 13.88
N PRO A 435 22.84 -35.23 14.17
CA PRO A 435 23.81 -34.76 15.15
C PRO A 435 24.26 -33.30 14.92
N LEU A 436 24.39 -32.87 13.66
CA LEU A 436 24.71 -31.48 13.33
C LEU A 436 23.66 -30.48 13.84
N ALA A 437 22.38 -30.83 13.72
CA ALA A 437 21.28 -30.00 14.24
C ALA A 437 21.28 -29.98 15.77
N ARG A 438 21.56 -31.13 16.41
CA ARG A 438 21.65 -31.23 17.86
C ARG A 438 22.79 -30.37 18.43
N THR A 439 23.98 -30.47 17.85
CA THR A 439 25.14 -29.64 18.26
C THR A 439 24.85 -28.15 18.11
N ALA A 440 24.18 -27.74 17.03
CA ALA A 440 23.77 -26.35 16.84
C ALA A 440 22.78 -25.89 17.92
N LEU A 441 21.80 -26.74 18.24
CA LEU A 441 20.82 -26.47 19.30
C LEU A 441 21.49 -26.35 20.68
N ASP A 442 22.34 -27.30 21.06
CA ASP A 442 23.00 -27.29 22.37
C ASP A 442 23.85 -26.03 22.55
N ARG A 443 24.63 -25.64 21.53
CA ARG A 443 25.39 -24.38 21.52
C ARG A 443 24.48 -23.17 21.69
N HIS A 444 23.33 -23.16 21.01
CA HIS A 444 22.37 -22.07 21.10
C HIS A 444 21.71 -21.97 22.48
N LEU A 445 21.39 -23.10 23.11
CA LEU A 445 20.83 -23.16 24.46
C LEU A 445 21.83 -22.68 25.50
N VAL A 446 23.10 -23.09 25.41
CA VAL A 446 24.19 -22.59 26.28
C VAL A 446 24.34 -21.07 26.15
N ALA A 447 24.37 -20.54 24.92
CA ALA A 447 24.41 -19.09 24.68
C ALA A 447 23.23 -18.33 25.29
N ARG A 448 22.06 -18.98 25.36
CA ARG A 448 20.84 -18.46 26.01
C ARG A 448 20.75 -18.75 27.50
N ARG A 449 21.74 -19.41 28.10
CA ARG A 449 21.75 -19.87 29.49
C ARG A 449 20.57 -20.79 29.83
N LEU A 450 20.18 -21.63 28.89
CA LEU A 450 19.13 -22.63 29.02
C LEU A 450 19.73 -24.04 29.18
N PRO A 451 19.03 -24.98 29.82
CA PRO A 451 19.52 -26.34 29.97
C PRO A 451 19.57 -27.05 28.61
N VAL A 452 20.64 -27.81 28.36
CA VAL A 452 20.80 -28.66 27.15
C VAL A 452 20.15 -30.05 27.31
N THR A 453 19.74 -30.41 28.53
CA THR A 453 19.11 -31.70 28.84
C THR A 453 17.60 -31.64 28.56
N PRO A 454 17.06 -32.52 27.67
CA PRO A 454 15.64 -32.48 27.29
C PRO A 454 14.64 -32.52 28.44
N SER A 455 14.90 -33.30 29.49
CA SER A 455 14.04 -33.41 30.67
C SER A 455 13.89 -32.12 31.49
N ARG A 456 14.74 -31.12 31.23
CA ARG A 456 14.71 -29.80 31.89
C ARG A 456 14.16 -28.70 30.98
N TRP A 457 13.74 -29.02 29.75
CA TRP A 457 13.20 -28.04 28.82
C TRP A 457 11.80 -27.61 29.22
N ARG A 458 11.52 -26.31 29.09
CA ARG A 458 10.15 -25.81 29.11
C ARG A 458 9.57 -25.97 27.69
N PRO A 459 8.50 -26.77 27.49
CA PRO A 459 8.01 -27.12 26.15
C PRO A 459 7.73 -25.92 25.25
N ASP A 460 7.11 -24.86 25.79
CA ASP A 460 6.72 -23.66 25.03
C ASP A 460 7.89 -22.74 24.66
N THR A 461 9.13 -23.10 25.03
CA THR A 461 10.30 -22.27 24.73
C THR A 461 10.55 -22.24 23.23
N PRO A 462 10.49 -21.07 22.56
CA PRO A 462 10.76 -21.00 21.14
C PRO A 462 12.26 -21.27 20.85
N LEU A 463 12.53 -22.00 19.76
CA LEU A 463 13.91 -22.22 19.32
C LEU A 463 14.57 -20.91 18.91
N ILE A 464 13.84 -19.99 18.27
CA ILE A 464 14.33 -18.67 17.87
C ILE A 464 13.44 -17.57 18.48
N PRO A 465 13.83 -17.00 19.63
CA PRO A 465 13.02 -15.98 20.30
C PRO A 465 13.14 -14.58 19.67
N SER A 466 12.09 -13.79 19.85
CA SER A 466 11.97 -12.38 19.48
C SER A 466 12.78 -11.46 20.40
N LEU A 467 13.26 -10.34 19.82
CA LEU A 467 13.88 -9.17 20.47
C LEU A 467 13.03 -8.49 21.55
N ALA A 468 11.71 -8.43 21.30
CA ALA A 468 10.86 -7.37 21.83
C ALA A 468 10.08 -7.74 23.12
N GLU A 469 10.07 -9.02 23.51
CA GLU A 469 9.22 -9.54 24.60
C GLU A 469 10.02 -10.52 25.48
N ASP A 470 11.18 -10.09 25.99
CA ASP A 470 12.06 -10.87 26.89
C ASP A 470 12.39 -12.31 26.43
N GLY A 471 12.27 -12.57 25.13
CA GLY A 471 12.46 -13.87 24.51
C GLY A 471 11.34 -14.89 24.73
N ALA A 472 10.16 -14.49 25.21
CA ALA A 472 9.00 -15.36 25.39
C ALA A 472 8.30 -15.71 24.07
N ALA A 473 8.21 -14.75 23.14
CA ALA A 473 7.60 -14.98 21.82
C ALA A 473 8.62 -15.38 20.76
N ALA A 474 8.19 -16.15 19.76
CA ALA A 474 8.99 -16.51 18.61
C ALA A 474 9.22 -15.33 17.64
N ILE A 475 10.31 -15.37 16.87
CA ILE A 475 10.54 -14.43 15.76
C ILE A 475 9.50 -14.61 14.64
N THR A 476 9.19 -13.55 13.89
CA THR A 476 8.33 -13.68 12.70
C THR A 476 9.12 -14.14 11.46
N SER A 477 8.48 -14.84 10.52
CA SER A 477 9.13 -15.23 9.24
C SER A 477 9.70 -14.04 8.47
N MET A 478 9.05 -12.87 8.57
CA MET A 478 9.51 -11.63 7.94
C MET A 478 10.81 -11.13 8.58
N ARG A 479 10.92 -11.20 9.92
CA ARG A 479 12.15 -10.80 10.61
C ARG A 479 13.29 -11.79 10.32
N LEU A 480 13.03 -13.09 10.30
CA LEU A 480 14.00 -14.10 9.86
C LEU A 480 14.53 -13.78 8.45
N TRP A 481 13.63 -13.49 7.50
CA TRP A 481 14.00 -13.12 6.13
C TRP A 481 14.90 -11.88 6.09
N LYS A 482 14.55 -10.81 6.82
CA LYS A 482 15.37 -9.58 6.88
C LYS A 482 16.76 -9.82 7.47
N VAL A 483 16.86 -10.63 8.54
CA VAL A 483 18.14 -10.94 9.19
C VAL A 483 19.04 -11.73 8.24
N LEU A 484 18.50 -12.75 7.57
CA LEU A 484 19.25 -13.55 6.60
C LEU A 484 19.64 -12.72 5.36
N GLN A 485 18.78 -11.85 4.85
CA GLN A 485 19.14 -10.94 3.76
C GLN A 485 20.26 -9.98 4.13
N ARG A 486 20.22 -9.40 5.35
CA ARG A 486 21.31 -8.54 5.83
C ARG A 486 22.64 -9.32 5.84
N PHE A 487 22.62 -10.53 6.40
CA PHE A 487 23.80 -11.37 6.48
C PHE A 487 24.33 -11.77 5.09
N PHE A 488 23.47 -12.27 4.20
CA PHE A 488 23.90 -12.66 2.85
C PHE A 488 24.36 -11.45 2.03
N GLY A 489 23.73 -10.29 2.16
CA GLY A 489 24.19 -9.05 1.53
C GLY A 489 25.60 -8.65 2.01
N GLN A 490 25.83 -8.66 3.33
CA GLN A 490 27.15 -8.38 3.89
C GLN A 490 28.19 -9.41 3.47
N THR A 491 27.82 -10.69 3.43
CA THR A 491 28.69 -11.77 2.95
C THR A 491 29.03 -11.56 1.48
N ALA A 492 28.05 -11.14 0.66
CA ALA A 492 28.25 -10.85 -0.74
C ALA A 492 29.27 -9.73 -0.94
N ASP A 493 29.15 -8.65 -0.17
CA ASP A 493 30.07 -7.51 -0.28
C ASP A 493 31.50 -7.88 0.13
N LEU A 494 31.67 -8.79 1.10
CA LEU A 494 32.99 -9.27 1.53
C LEU A 494 33.68 -10.15 0.48
N VAL A 495 32.92 -10.96 -0.26
CA VAL A 495 33.48 -11.90 -1.25
C VAL A 495 33.44 -11.35 -2.67
N ASP A 496 32.87 -10.17 -2.90
CA ASP A 496 32.63 -9.63 -4.26
C ASP A 496 33.91 -9.45 -5.07
N ALA A 497 34.99 -9.02 -4.40
CA ALA A 497 36.28 -8.83 -5.05
C ALA A 497 36.90 -10.15 -5.53
N ASP A 498 36.84 -11.19 -4.69
CA ASP A 498 37.49 -12.48 -4.96
C ASP A 498 36.59 -13.46 -5.72
N ASN A 499 35.27 -13.35 -5.53
CA ASN A 499 34.28 -14.23 -6.13
C ASN A 499 32.96 -13.48 -6.45
N PRO A 500 32.94 -12.69 -7.55
CA PRO A 500 31.74 -11.96 -8.00
C PRO A 500 30.54 -12.86 -8.25
N SER A 501 30.78 -14.11 -8.68
CA SER A 501 29.72 -15.08 -8.98
C SER A 501 28.97 -15.51 -7.71
N LEU A 502 29.70 -15.77 -6.63
CA LEU A 502 29.12 -16.08 -5.33
C LEU A 502 28.44 -14.86 -4.72
N ALA A 503 29.03 -13.68 -4.85
CA ALA A 503 28.40 -12.44 -4.37
C ALA A 503 27.04 -12.18 -5.06
N ALA A 504 26.95 -12.38 -6.38
CA ALA A 504 25.70 -12.28 -7.12
C ALA A 504 24.64 -13.30 -6.64
N LYS A 505 25.05 -14.54 -6.33
CA LYS A 505 24.17 -15.55 -5.72
C LYS A 505 23.69 -15.13 -4.33
N LEU A 506 24.61 -14.70 -3.46
CA LEU A 506 24.32 -14.27 -2.08
C LEU A 506 23.34 -13.10 -2.04
N ARG A 507 23.45 -12.12 -2.94
CA ARG A 507 22.51 -11.00 -3.06
C ARG A 507 21.06 -11.43 -3.37
N GLN A 508 20.88 -12.61 -3.98
CA GLN A 508 19.58 -13.20 -4.29
C GLN A 508 19.10 -14.21 -3.24
N ALA A 509 19.98 -14.58 -2.31
CA ALA A 509 19.72 -15.64 -1.36
C ALA A 509 18.56 -15.29 -0.43
N SER A 510 17.77 -16.31 -0.12
CA SER A 510 16.63 -16.22 0.79
C SER A 510 16.68 -17.38 1.79
N PRO A 511 15.87 -17.37 2.86
CA PRO A 511 15.85 -18.47 3.83
C PRO A 511 15.62 -19.85 3.20
N HIS A 512 14.95 -19.92 2.04
CA HIS A 512 14.70 -21.18 1.35
C HIS A 512 15.96 -21.79 0.71
N TRP A 513 16.99 -20.98 0.43
CA TRP A 513 18.25 -21.48 -0.14
C TRP A 513 18.94 -22.48 0.78
N MET A 514 18.91 -22.27 2.10
CA MET A 514 19.48 -23.23 3.06
C MET A 514 18.87 -24.63 2.92
N ARG A 515 17.57 -24.68 2.65
CA ARG A 515 16.83 -25.93 2.43
C ARG A 515 17.18 -26.56 1.09
N HIS A 516 17.36 -25.76 0.03
CA HIS A 516 17.86 -26.29 -1.24
C HIS A 516 19.29 -26.82 -1.10
N THR A 517 20.17 -26.09 -0.41
CA THR A 517 21.53 -26.53 -0.07
C THR A 517 21.52 -27.83 0.75
N HIS A 518 20.65 -27.95 1.76
CA HIS A 518 20.44 -29.20 2.51
C HIS A 518 20.09 -30.37 1.58
N ALA A 519 19.09 -30.19 0.72
CA ALA A 519 18.61 -31.23 -0.18
C ALA A 519 19.71 -31.69 -1.15
N THR A 520 20.37 -30.73 -1.81
CA THR A 520 21.48 -31.00 -2.74
C THR A 520 22.62 -31.72 -2.04
N HIS A 521 23.06 -31.24 -0.86
CA HIS A 521 24.18 -31.84 -0.13
C HIS A 521 23.84 -33.22 0.43
N ALA A 522 22.62 -33.44 0.91
CA ALA A 522 22.18 -34.75 1.41
C ALA A 522 22.27 -35.81 0.29
N LEU A 523 21.76 -35.51 -0.90
CA LEU A 523 21.85 -36.39 -2.08
C LEU A 523 23.31 -36.54 -2.56
N ALA A 524 24.08 -35.47 -2.54
CA ALA A 524 25.51 -35.51 -2.90
C ALA A 524 26.28 -36.46 -1.97
N ARG A 525 25.93 -36.50 -0.68
CA ARG A 525 26.49 -37.39 0.36
C ARG A 525 25.88 -38.79 0.39
N GLY A 526 25.01 -39.12 -0.55
CA GLY A 526 24.48 -40.49 -0.73
C GLY A 526 23.18 -40.78 0.02
N ALA A 527 22.48 -39.78 0.55
CA ALA A 527 21.14 -40.00 1.09
C ALA A 527 20.17 -40.41 -0.04
N GLU A 528 19.30 -41.38 0.26
CA GLU A 528 18.29 -41.85 -0.69
C GLU A 528 17.27 -40.75 -1.04
N LEU A 529 16.83 -40.73 -2.30
CA LEU A 529 15.90 -39.71 -2.81
C LEU A 529 14.57 -39.70 -2.03
N THR A 530 14.08 -40.88 -1.66
CA THR A 530 12.87 -41.06 -0.85
C THR A 530 13.03 -40.50 0.55
N THR A 531 14.17 -40.75 1.21
CA THR A 531 14.51 -40.20 2.52
C THR A 531 14.56 -38.67 2.49
N VAL A 532 15.22 -38.08 1.49
CA VAL A 532 15.27 -36.62 1.33
C VAL A 532 13.88 -36.05 1.03
N ARG A 533 13.08 -36.71 0.18
CA ARG A 533 11.68 -36.30 -0.11
C ARG A 533 10.85 -36.26 1.17
N ASP A 534 10.94 -37.30 2.00
CA ASP A 534 10.11 -37.46 3.19
C ASP A 534 10.55 -36.48 4.29
N ASN A 535 11.87 -36.32 4.49
CA ASN A 535 12.42 -35.33 5.43
C ASN A 535 12.06 -33.90 5.00
N LEU A 536 12.08 -33.61 3.70
CA LEU A 536 11.62 -32.33 3.16
C LEU A 536 10.09 -32.25 3.06
N ARG A 537 9.34 -33.34 3.23
CA ARG A 537 7.88 -33.36 3.15
C ARG A 537 7.36 -32.88 1.79
N HIS A 538 7.99 -33.32 0.72
CA HIS A 538 7.52 -33.05 -0.64
C HIS A 538 6.37 -34.00 -1.00
N ALA A 539 5.26 -33.44 -1.50
CA ALA A 539 4.08 -34.21 -1.88
C ALA A 539 4.30 -35.12 -3.10
N SER A 540 5.36 -34.89 -3.87
CA SER A 540 5.74 -35.69 -5.02
C SER A 540 7.25 -35.89 -5.05
N ILE A 541 7.67 -37.10 -5.42
CA ILE A 541 9.08 -37.43 -5.65
C ILE A 541 9.68 -36.62 -6.80
N SER A 542 8.85 -36.20 -7.76
CA SER A 542 9.27 -35.31 -8.87
C SER A 542 9.75 -33.94 -8.36
N THR A 543 9.28 -33.48 -7.20
CA THR A 543 9.79 -32.24 -6.59
C THR A 543 11.16 -32.44 -5.97
N THR A 544 11.52 -33.64 -5.54
CA THR A 544 12.86 -33.94 -5.00
C THR A 544 13.84 -34.34 -6.11
N SER A 545 13.36 -34.95 -7.20
CA SER A 545 14.23 -35.32 -8.33
C SER A 545 14.92 -34.13 -8.99
N ILE A 546 14.38 -32.92 -8.84
CA ILE A 546 15.02 -31.67 -9.32
C ILE A 546 16.47 -31.51 -8.82
N TYR A 547 16.78 -32.01 -7.62
CA TYR A 547 18.11 -31.88 -7.01
C TYR A 547 19.13 -32.88 -7.59
N LEU A 548 18.68 -33.91 -8.31
CA LEU A 548 19.55 -34.88 -8.99
C LEU A 548 20.13 -34.36 -10.32
N HIS A 549 19.61 -33.25 -10.84
CA HIS A 549 19.96 -32.74 -12.17
C HIS A 549 21.26 -31.92 -12.19
N GLY A 550 21.88 -31.68 -11.03
CA GLY A 550 23.06 -30.82 -10.92
C GLY A 550 24.40 -31.53 -11.12
N ASP A 551 24.43 -32.84 -11.35
CA ASP A 551 25.66 -33.63 -11.22
C ASP A 551 25.83 -34.64 -12.38
N ASP A 552 25.81 -34.15 -13.61
CA ASP A 552 26.04 -34.95 -14.82
C ASP A 552 27.38 -35.71 -14.76
N VAL A 553 28.38 -35.14 -14.08
CA VAL A 553 29.68 -35.76 -13.81
C VAL A 553 29.54 -36.94 -12.85
N LYS A 554 28.77 -36.81 -11.76
CA LYS A 554 28.49 -37.91 -10.83
C LYS A 554 27.65 -39.00 -11.49
N ARG A 555 26.68 -38.64 -12.33
CA ARG A 555 25.90 -39.61 -13.12
C ARG A 555 26.79 -40.38 -14.09
N ALA A 556 27.68 -39.69 -14.80
CA ALA A 556 28.63 -40.33 -15.70
C ALA A 556 29.59 -41.27 -14.93
N ARG A 557 30.13 -40.83 -13.79
CA ARG A 557 30.99 -41.67 -12.95
C ARG A 557 30.26 -42.87 -12.37
N GLN A 558 29.05 -42.70 -11.83
CA GLN A 558 28.26 -43.81 -11.28
C GLN A 558 27.88 -44.84 -12.35
N LEU A 559 27.53 -44.40 -13.56
CA LEU A 559 27.30 -45.31 -14.68
C LEU A 559 28.60 -45.98 -15.13
N SER A 560 29.71 -45.24 -15.20
CA SER A 560 31.02 -45.83 -15.51
C SER A 560 31.45 -46.87 -14.46
N ASP A 561 31.24 -46.61 -13.17
CA ASP A 561 31.59 -47.53 -12.07
C ASP A 561 30.67 -48.76 -12.06
N ALA A 562 29.35 -48.56 -12.27
CA ALA A 562 28.37 -49.64 -12.29
C ALA A 562 28.49 -50.56 -13.52
N PHE A 563 29.03 -50.04 -14.64
CA PHE A 563 29.26 -50.79 -15.88
C PHE A 563 30.76 -50.88 -16.23
N SER A 564 31.63 -50.74 -15.23
CA SER A 564 33.06 -51.05 -15.42
C SER A 564 33.14 -52.53 -15.74
N ALA A 565 33.64 -52.86 -16.94
CA ALA A 565 33.84 -54.25 -17.34
C ALA A 565 34.69 -54.95 -16.28
N GLU A 566 34.16 -56.04 -15.72
CA GLU A 566 34.94 -56.95 -14.87
C GLU A 566 36.22 -57.32 -15.63
N LYS A 567 37.36 -57.11 -14.97
CA LYS A 567 38.67 -57.52 -15.50
C LYS A 567 38.90 -59.00 -15.26
#